data_AF-A0A6A3BXI5-F1
#
_entry.id   AF-A0A6A3BXI5-F1
#
_cell.length_a   1.000
_cell.length_b   1.000
_cell.length_c   1.000
_cell.angle_alpha   90.00
_cell.angle_beta   90.00
_cell.angle_gamma   90.00
#
_symmetry.space_group_name_H-M   'P 1'
#
loop_
_entity.id
_entity.type
_entity.pdbx_description
1 polymer ?
#
loop_
_entity_poly.entity_id
_entity_poly.type
_entity_poly.pdbx_seq_one_letter_code
_entity_poly.pdbx_strand_id
1 'polypeptide(L)'
;MSLKQNKERQQRTDDLRYLLLASPSDPENFPFVVLGNKVDVDGGNSRVVSEKKARAWCASKGNIPYFETSAKEYMPDTIDVATTSQPRSTGCEC
;
A
#
# COMPACT_ATOMS: atom_id res chain seq x y z
N MET A 1 3.24 11.16 27.75
CA MET A 1 4.25 10.66 26.79
C MET A 1 4.29 9.13 26.66
N SER A 2 3.84 8.35 27.65
CA SER A 2 3.91 6.88 27.65
C SER A 2 2.95 6.16 26.67
N LEU A 3 1.74 6.69 26.44
CA LEU A 3 0.74 6.06 25.56
C LEU A 3 1.15 6.06 24.07
N LYS A 4 1.87 7.10 23.62
CA LYS A 4 2.35 7.19 22.22
C LYS A 4 3.42 6.14 21.94
N GLN A 5 4.38 6.00 22.85
CA GLN A 5 5.42 4.97 22.76
C GLN A 5 4.85 3.56 22.83
N ASN A 6 3.80 3.33 23.62
CA ASN A 6 3.15 2.02 23.68
C ASN A 6 2.38 1.70 22.38
N LYS A 7 1.76 2.71 21.77
CA LYS A 7 1.08 2.57 20.46
C LYS A 7 2.07 2.37 19.31
N GLU A 8 3.21 3.09 19.32
CA GLU A 8 4.29 2.92 18.34
C GLU A 8 5.00 1.56 18.49
N ARG A 9 5.17 1.08 19.73
CA ARG A 9 5.67 -0.28 19.97
C ARG A 9 4.69 -1.34 19.52
N GLN A 10 3.40 -1.17 19.80
CA GLN A 10 2.35 -2.08 19.36
C GLN A 10 2.27 -2.15 17.83
N GLN A 11 2.25 -1.00 17.15
CA GLN A 11 2.29 -0.90 15.69
C GLN A 11 3.52 -1.63 15.11
N ARG A 12 4.70 -1.42 15.69
CA ARG A 12 5.95 -2.08 15.27
C ARG A 12 5.89 -3.60 15.45
N THR A 13 5.30 -4.09 16.54
CA THR A 13 5.16 -5.55 16.76
C THR A 13 4.16 -6.19 15.81
N ASP A 14 3.09 -5.49 15.43
CA ASP A 14 2.09 -6.01 14.51
C ASP A 14 2.62 -6.05 13.06
N ASP A 15 3.38 -5.03 12.65
CA ASP A 15 4.09 -5.01 11.36
C ASP A 15 5.11 -6.17 11.25
N LEU A 16 5.88 -6.42 12.32
CA LEU A 16 6.84 -7.53 12.36
C LEU A 16 6.15 -8.91 12.33
N ARG A 17 4.98 -9.06 12.97
CA ARG A 17 4.19 -10.31 12.92
C ARG A 17 3.67 -10.60 11.52
N TYR A 18 3.20 -9.60 10.78
CA TYR A 18 2.78 -9.78 9.38
C TYR A 18 3.94 -10.18 8.47
N LEU A 19 5.10 -9.55 8.63
CA LEU A 19 6.29 -9.89 7.84
C LEU A 19 6.82 -11.31 8.15
N LEU A 20 6.73 -11.75 9.40
CA LEU A 20 7.12 -13.10 9.82
C LEU A 20 6.14 -14.18 9.36
N LEU A 21 4.83 -13.87 9.33
CA LEU A 21 3.81 -14.80 8.81
C LEU A 21 3.80 -14.84 7.28
N ALA A 22 4.16 -13.73 6.63
CA ALA A 22 4.24 -13.67 5.17
C ALA A 22 5.53 -14.30 4.63
N SER A 23 6.64 -14.23 5.40
CA SER A 23 8.01 -14.67 5.05
C SER A 23 8.21 -14.88 3.55
N PRO A 24 8.06 -13.80 2.75
CA PRO A 24 8.22 -13.93 1.32
C PRO A 24 9.64 -14.43 1.05
N SER A 25 9.75 -15.46 0.20
CA SER A 25 11.04 -16.12 -0.06
C SER A 25 12.09 -15.15 -0.59
N ASP A 26 11.65 -14.03 -1.16
CA ASP A 26 12.48 -12.89 -1.56
C ASP A 26 11.83 -11.58 -1.08
N PRO A 27 12.22 -11.07 0.10
CA PRO A 27 11.65 -9.83 0.66
C PRO A 27 12.12 -8.57 -0.08
N GLU A 28 13.26 -8.62 -0.78
CA GLU A 28 13.75 -7.47 -1.57
C GLU A 28 12.98 -7.33 -2.89
N ASN A 29 12.55 -8.44 -3.48
CA ASN A 29 11.81 -8.45 -4.74
C ASN A 29 10.30 -8.69 -4.57
N PHE A 30 9.79 -8.58 -3.33
CA PHE A 30 8.36 -8.77 -3.07
C PHE A 30 7.53 -7.65 -3.74
N PRO A 31 6.49 -7.97 -4.53
CA PRO A 31 5.75 -6.97 -5.27
C PRO A 31 4.84 -6.16 -4.35
N PHE A 32 5.19 -4.90 -4.11
CA PHE A 32 4.34 -3.94 -3.40
C PHE A 32 3.51 -3.09 -4.36
N VAL A 33 2.34 -2.66 -3.92
CA VAL A 33 1.50 -1.64 -4.57
C VAL A 33 1.10 -0.60 -3.52
N VAL A 34 1.00 0.65 -3.92
CA VAL A 34 0.60 1.75 -3.03
C VAL A 34 -0.75 2.30 -3.48
N LEU A 35 -1.70 2.37 -2.55
CA LEU A 35 -3.03 2.91 -2.79
C LEU A 35 -3.25 4.21 -2.00
N GLY A 36 -3.41 5.32 -2.70
CA GLY A 36 -3.89 6.59 -2.16
C GLY A 36 -5.40 6.53 -1.96
N ASN A 37 -5.86 5.95 -0.85
CA ASN A 37 -7.29 5.79 -0.60
C ASN A 37 -7.95 7.11 -0.14
N LYS A 38 -9.29 7.18 -0.27
CA LYS A 38 -10.18 8.27 0.17
C LYS A 38 -10.14 9.53 -0.69
N VAL A 39 -9.98 9.38 -2.00
CA VAL A 39 -10.00 10.52 -2.92
C VAL A 39 -11.35 11.23 -3.01
N ASP A 40 -12.43 10.56 -2.61
CA ASP A 40 -13.79 11.09 -2.54
C ASP A 40 -13.99 12.13 -1.44
N VAL A 41 -13.13 12.17 -0.42
CA VAL A 41 -13.32 13.02 0.75
C VAL A 41 -12.98 14.48 0.43
N ASP A 42 -13.93 15.38 0.72
CA ASP A 42 -13.82 16.84 0.60
C ASP A 42 -13.32 17.33 -0.77
N GLY A 43 -13.53 16.55 -1.84
CA GLY A 43 -13.00 16.84 -3.18
C GLY A 43 -11.47 16.99 -3.21
N GLY A 44 -10.77 16.35 -2.27
CA GLY A 44 -9.32 16.47 -2.12
C GLY A 44 -8.84 17.69 -1.34
N ASN A 45 -9.71 18.55 -0.80
CA ASN A 45 -9.28 19.74 -0.04
C ASN A 45 -8.59 19.40 1.29
N SER A 46 -8.96 18.28 1.91
CA SER A 46 -8.31 17.78 3.13
C SER A 46 -7.01 17.00 2.86
N ARG A 47 -6.55 16.98 1.59
CA ARG A 47 -5.37 16.22 1.18
C ARG A 47 -4.08 16.88 1.63
N VAL A 48 -3.36 16.19 2.50
CA VAL A 48 -2.02 16.59 2.98
C VAL A 48 -0.86 16.06 2.10
N VAL A 49 -1.13 15.08 1.25
CA VAL A 49 -0.16 14.50 0.31
C VAL A 49 -0.69 14.61 -1.11
N SER A 50 -0.09 15.48 -1.91
CA SER A 50 -0.43 15.60 -3.32
C SER A 50 -0.05 14.32 -4.10
N GLU A 51 -0.80 14.03 -5.14
CA GLU A 51 -0.53 12.90 -6.05
C GLU A 51 0.91 12.90 -6.57
N LYS A 52 1.42 14.08 -6.97
CA LYS A 52 2.80 14.26 -7.45
C LYS A 52 3.83 13.80 -6.42
N LYS A 53 3.61 14.10 -5.13
CA LYS A 53 4.51 13.70 -4.05
C LYS A 53 4.48 12.19 -3.85
N ALA A 54 3.29 11.59 -3.88
CA ALA A 54 3.13 10.13 -3.75
C ALA A 54 3.81 9.39 -4.93
N ARG A 55 3.58 9.83 -6.17
CA ARG A 55 4.22 9.26 -7.37
C ARG A 55 5.75 9.39 -7.33
N ALA A 56 6.28 10.55 -6.95
CA ALA A 56 7.72 10.75 -6.82
C ALA A 56 8.34 9.82 -5.77
N TRP A 57 7.64 9.60 -4.65
CA TRP A 57 8.09 8.64 -3.64
C TRP A 57 8.09 7.22 -4.18
N CYS A 58 7.03 6.79 -4.85
CA CYS A 58 6.94 5.44 -5.44
C CYS A 58 8.04 5.20 -6.49
N ALA A 59 8.31 6.20 -7.35
CA ALA A 59 9.42 6.17 -8.30
C ALA A 59 10.78 5.97 -7.60
N SER A 60 11.02 6.67 -6.48
CA SER A 60 12.25 6.55 -5.69
C SER A 60 12.42 5.22 -4.95
N LYS A 61 11.36 4.40 -4.85
CA LYS A 61 11.34 3.14 -4.11
C LYS A 61 11.34 1.90 -5.01
N GLY A 62 11.90 2.03 -6.22
CA GLY A 62 11.95 0.93 -7.19
C GLY A 62 10.75 0.93 -8.14
N ASN A 63 10.21 2.12 -8.44
CA ASN A 63 9.08 2.29 -9.36
C ASN A 63 7.83 1.51 -8.94
N ILE A 64 7.50 1.58 -7.65
CA ILE A 64 6.33 0.90 -7.08
C ILE A 64 5.05 1.40 -7.78
N PRO A 65 4.15 0.51 -8.22
CA PRO A 65 2.86 0.92 -8.78
C PRO A 65 2.02 1.73 -7.78
N TYR A 66 1.44 2.84 -8.24
CA TYR A 66 0.64 3.76 -7.42
C TYR A 66 -0.72 4.06 -8.05
N PHE A 67 -1.78 3.93 -7.25
CA PHE A 67 -3.15 4.20 -7.67
C PHE A 67 -3.90 5.02 -6.63
N GLU A 68 -4.65 6.01 -7.09
CA GLU A 68 -5.61 6.76 -6.26
C GLU A 68 -6.91 5.97 -6.21
N THR A 69 -7.50 5.78 -5.04
CA THR A 69 -8.69 4.93 -4.87
C THR A 69 -9.71 5.57 -3.93
N SER A 70 -10.96 5.15 -4.07
CA SER A 70 -11.98 5.32 -3.03
C SER A 70 -12.53 3.95 -2.69
N ALA A 71 -12.50 3.59 -1.40
CA ALA A 71 -13.23 2.42 -0.93
C ALA A 71 -14.75 2.65 -0.87
N LYS A 72 -15.19 3.92 -0.91
CA LYS A 72 -16.60 4.31 -0.85
C LYS A 72 -17.22 4.39 -2.24
N GLU A 73 -16.50 4.97 -3.19
CA GLU A 73 -16.97 5.19 -4.56
C GLU A 73 -16.23 4.26 -5.51
N TYR A 74 -16.99 3.58 -6.37
CA TYR A 74 -16.42 2.72 -7.40
C TYR A 74 -15.64 3.58 -8.40
N MET A 75 -14.33 3.32 -8.52
CA MET A 75 -13.46 3.93 -9.51
C MET A 75 -13.08 2.88 -10.56
N PRO A 76 -13.56 2.98 -11.81
CA PRO A 76 -13.35 1.96 -12.83
C PRO A 76 -11.86 1.74 -13.16
N ASP A 77 -11.05 2.79 -13.13
CA ASP A 77 -9.64 2.73 -13.54
C ASP A 77 -8.70 2.05 -12.53
N THR A 78 -9.18 1.71 -11.33
CA THR A 78 -8.31 1.33 -10.20
C THR A 78 -8.51 -0.10 -9.73
N ILE A 79 -9.70 -0.67 -9.95
CA ILE A 79 -10.06 -2.02 -9.52
C ILE A 79 -9.42 -3.08 -10.44
N ASP A 80 -9.40 -2.84 -11.74
CA ASP A 80 -8.82 -3.78 -12.72
C ASP A 80 -7.29 -3.77 -12.67
N VAL A 81 -6.71 -2.62 -12.38
CA VAL A 81 -5.27 -2.38 -12.34
C VAL A 81 -4.55 -3.16 -11.22
N ALA A 82 -5.21 -3.35 -10.07
CA ALA A 82 -4.69 -4.19 -8.99
C ALA A 82 -4.65 -5.68 -9.37
N THR A 83 -5.38 -6.10 -10.41
CA THR A 83 -5.48 -7.49 -10.85
C THR A 83 -4.70 -7.80 -12.13
N THR A 84 -4.39 -6.79 -12.95
CA THR A 84 -3.91 -6.99 -14.34
C THR A 84 -2.39 -7.04 -14.53
N SER A 85 -1.57 -6.65 -13.55
CA SER A 85 -0.11 -6.53 -13.77
C SER A 85 0.80 -7.41 -12.91
N GLN A 86 0.25 -8.31 -12.09
CA GLN A 86 1.10 -9.34 -11.47
C GLN A 86 1.20 -10.57 -12.39
N PRO A 87 2.40 -11.02 -12.79
CA PRO A 87 2.56 -12.43 -13.12
C PRO A 87 2.08 -13.20 -11.89
N ARG A 88 1.01 -13.99 -12.07
CA ARG A 88 0.49 -14.90 -11.04
C ARG A 88 1.71 -15.66 -10.51
N SER A 89 2.09 -15.45 -9.24
CA SER A 89 3.14 -16.25 -8.63
C SER A 89 2.70 -17.70 -8.78
N THR A 90 3.46 -18.48 -9.54
CA THR A 90 3.25 -19.92 -9.60
C THR A 90 3.50 -20.46 -8.21
N GLY A 91 2.43 -20.93 -7.56
CA GLY A 91 2.53 -21.84 -6.43
C GLY A 91 2.21 -21.24 -5.07
N CYS A 92 0.99 -21.49 -4.61
CA CYS A 92 0.83 -22.34 -3.44
C CYS A 92 0.09 -23.59 -3.93
N GLU A 93 0.82 -24.62 -4.33
CA GLU A 93 0.25 -25.97 -4.29
C GLU A 93 0.06 -26.31 -2.81
N CYS A 94 -1.20 -26.58 -2.45
CA CYS A 94 -1.55 -27.25 -1.21
C CYS A 94 -1.73 -28.74 -1.50
#